data_AF-A0A7V9AIR9-F1
#
_entry.id   AF-A0A7V9AIR9-F1
#
_cell.length_a   1.000
_cell.length_b   1.000
_cell.length_c   1.000
_cell.angle_alpha   90.00
_cell.angle_beta   90.00
_cell.angle_gamma   90.00
#
_symmetry.space_group_name_H-M   'P 1'
#
loop_
_entity.id
_entity.type
_entity.pdbx_description
1 polymer ?
#
loop_
_entity_poly.entity_id
_entity_poly.type
_entity_poly.pdbx_seq_one_letter_code
_entity_poly.pdbx_strand_id
1 'polypeptide(L)'
;MKANTKRSLTLACTAVLLACGSEPQEQVPAPVEQQPAASAPATSPAMISLRDVAGRWIMRAWAEAGDSVPGYELVATADTVGWTRTFPGRSPVPVRVVAVAGDSIITQSAYESVLREGVPVTTRTVYRLRDGRLVGTLVARYQTTGPDSVLRIRTEGDRAP
;
A
#
# COMPACT_ATOMS: atom_id res chain seq x y z
N MET A 1 -54.28 6.67 -8.66
CA MET A 1 -55.11 5.49 -8.96
C MET A 1 -55.13 5.26 -10.46
N LYS A 2 -54.85 4.00 -10.89
CA LYS A 2 -55.18 3.35 -12.19
C LYS A 2 -54.46 3.91 -13.45
N ALA A 3 -53.46 3.25 -14.05
CA ALA A 3 -53.36 1.92 -14.69
C ALA A 3 -53.84 1.84 -16.15
N ASN A 4 -52.91 1.40 -17.01
CA ASN A 4 -53.02 0.59 -18.23
C ASN A 4 -53.70 1.13 -19.51
N THR A 5 -52.99 0.95 -20.64
CA THR A 5 -53.54 0.29 -21.84
C THR A 5 -52.43 -0.30 -22.71
N LYS A 6 -52.63 -1.57 -23.10
CA LYS A 6 -51.77 -2.46 -23.90
C LYS A 6 -52.23 -2.50 -25.37
N ARG A 7 -51.35 -2.98 -26.28
CA ARG A 7 -51.60 -3.92 -27.42
C ARG A 7 -50.38 -3.84 -28.37
N SER A 8 -49.49 -4.82 -28.57
CA SER A 8 -49.56 -6.23 -29.02
C SER A 8 -50.14 -6.47 -30.43
N LEU A 9 -49.27 -6.84 -31.38
CA LEU A 9 -49.50 -7.62 -32.62
C LEU A 9 -48.09 -8.05 -33.15
N THR A 10 -47.55 -9.26 -32.98
CA THR A 10 -47.75 -10.60 -33.62
C THR A 10 -47.27 -10.74 -35.08
N LEU A 11 -46.66 -11.92 -35.37
CA LEU A 11 -46.35 -12.59 -36.67
C LEU A 11 -45.01 -12.22 -37.33
N ALA A 12 -44.19 -13.10 -37.92
CA ALA A 12 -44.31 -14.52 -38.28
C ALA A 12 -42.90 -15.10 -38.58
N CYS A 13 -42.72 -16.42 -38.41
CA CYS A 13 -41.54 -17.19 -38.83
C CYS A 13 -41.37 -17.25 -40.36
N THR A 14 -40.15 -17.21 -40.87
CA THR A 14 -39.77 -17.94 -42.09
C THR A 14 -38.28 -18.28 -42.07
N ALA A 15 -37.96 -19.57 -42.11
CA ALA A 15 -36.63 -20.08 -42.40
C ALA A 15 -36.60 -20.52 -43.87
N VAL A 16 -35.56 -20.13 -44.61
CA VAL A 16 -35.23 -20.70 -45.92
C VAL A 16 -33.72 -20.96 -45.96
N LEU A 17 -33.37 -22.23 -46.19
CA LEU A 17 -32.05 -22.74 -46.56
C LEU A 17 -31.93 -22.75 -48.09
N LEU A 18 -30.71 -22.58 -48.62
CA LEU A 18 -30.17 -22.87 -49.99
C LEU A 18 -29.14 -21.76 -50.32
N ALA A 19 -28.00 -21.92 -51.01
CA ALA A 19 -27.14 -23.00 -51.51
C ALA A 19 -25.86 -22.32 -52.09
N CYS A 20 -24.86 -23.11 -52.48
CA CYS A 20 -23.50 -22.76 -52.93
C CYS A 20 -23.31 -21.70 -54.05
N GLY A 21 -22.13 -21.04 -54.06
CA GLY A 21 -21.52 -20.45 -55.26
C GLY A 21 -20.47 -19.36 -54.98
N SER A 22 -19.21 -19.61 -55.40
CA SER A 22 -18.06 -18.67 -55.51
C SER A 22 -18.42 -17.45 -56.41
N GLU A 23 -17.83 -16.24 -56.42
CA GLU A 23 -16.46 -15.71 -56.23
C GLU A 23 -16.53 -14.18 -55.81
N PRO A 24 -15.46 -13.34 -55.89
CA PRO A 24 -14.98 -12.49 -54.80
C PRO A 24 -15.45 -11.02 -54.87
N GLN A 25 -15.89 -10.45 -53.74
CA GLN A 25 -15.94 -8.99 -53.58
C GLN A 25 -14.68 -8.51 -52.86
N GLU A 26 -13.94 -7.65 -53.56
CA GLU A 26 -12.86 -6.82 -53.05
C GLU A 26 -13.39 -5.99 -51.88
N GLN A 27 -13.13 -6.50 -50.68
CA GLN A 27 -13.58 -5.89 -49.44
C GLN A 27 -12.58 -4.80 -49.08
N VAL A 28 -12.96 -3.55 -49.34
CA VAL A 28 -12.33 -2.37 -48.74
C VAL A 28 -12.22 -2.65 -47.23
N PRO A 29 -11.01 -2.62 -46.63
CA PRO A 29 -10.88 -3.00 -45.23
C PRO A 29 -11.66 -2.02 -44.37
N ALA A 30 -12.59 -2.56 -43.58
CA ALA A 30 -13.23 -1.80 -42.51
C ALA A 30 -12.15 -1.32 -41.51
N PRO A 31 -12.36 -0.19 -40.82
CA PRO A 31 -11.49 0.20 -39.73
C PRO A 31 -11.46 -0.92 -38.71
N VAL A 32 -10.28 -1.46 -38.42
CA VAL A 32 -10.08 -2.43 -37.36
C VAL A 32 -10.46 -1.75 -36.05
N GLU A 33 -11.61 -2.10 -35.48
CA GLU A 33 -11.90 -1.81 -34.08
C GLU A 33 -10.85 -2.53 -33.25
N GLN A 34 -9.94 -1.75 -32.64
CA GLN A 34 -8.94 -2.27 -31.72
C GLN A 34 -9.64 -2.84 -30.50
N GLN A 35 -9.75 -4.17 -30.46
CA GLN A 35 -10.21 -4.90 -29.30
C GLN A 35 -9.32 -4.52 -28.09
N PRO A 36 -9.89 -4.06 -26.97
CA PRO A 36 -9.10 -3.70 -25.79
C PRO A 36 -8.28 -4.91 -25.35
N ALA A 37 -6.97 -4.73 -25.24
CA ALA A 37 -6.08 -5.75 -24.71
C ALA A 37 -6.59 -6.18 -23.33
N ALA A 38 -6.86 -7.48 -23.17
CA ALA A 38 -7.23 -8.05 -21.88
C ALA A 38 -6.13 -7.71 -20.87
N SER A 39 -6.49 -6.92 -19.84
CA SER A 39 -5.57 -6.54 -18.78
C SER A 39 -5.12 -7.80 -18.04
N ALA A 40 -3.81 -8.04 -17.95
CA ALA A 40 -3.28 -9.15 -17.17
C ALA A 40 -3.77 -9.03 -15.71
N PRO A 41 -4.12 -10.15 -15.04
CA PRO A 41 -4.59 -10.11 -13.67
C PRO A 41 -3.50 -9.52 -12.76
N ALA A 42 -3.87 -8.54 -11.94
CA ALA A 42 -2.97 -7.96 -10.96
C ALA A 42 -2.54 -9.03 -9.94
N THR A 43 -1.24 -9.28 -9.83
CA THR A 43 -0.68 -10.20 -8.84
C THR A 43 -1.00 -9.69 -7.44
N SER A 44 -1.60 -10.53 -6.59
CA SER A 44 -1.85 -10.14 -5.20
C SER A 44 -0.54 -9.84 -4.47
N PRO A 45 -0.48 -8.81 -3.60
CA PRO A 45 0.72 -8.49 -2.84
C PRO A 45 1.17 -9.70 -2.02
N ALA A 46 2.46 -10.03 -2.07
CA ALA A 46 3.01 -11.08 -1.22
C ALA A 46 2.76 -10.76 0.26
N MET A 47 2.33 -11.77 1.02
CA MET A 47 2.19 -11.64 2.47
C MET A 47 3.57 -11.45 3.10
N ILE A 48 3.67 -10.55 4.08
CA ILE A 48 4.90 -10.29 4.83
C ILE A 48 4.94 -11.18 6.08
N SER A 49 6.12 -11.71 6.41
CA SER A 49 6.38 -12.34 7.71
C SER A 49 7.44 -11.56 8.49
N LEU A 50 7.47 -11.76 9.81
CA LEU A 50 8.49 -11.13 10.67
C LEU A 50 9.91 -11.66 10.36
N ARG A 51 10.03 -12.89 9.85
CA ARG A 51 11.32 -13.45 9.40
C ARG A 51 11.89 -12.69 8.21
N ASP A 52 11.05 -12.25 7.29
CA ASP A 52 11.50 -11.53 6.08
C ASP A 52 12.13 -10.17 6.43
N VAL A 53 11.71 -9.57 7.54
CA VAL A 53 12.20 -8.26 8.00
C VAL A 53 13.22 -8.36 9.14
N ALA A 54 13.42 -9.54 9.73
CA ALA A 54 14.38 -9.74 10.81
C ALA A 54 15.78 -9.35 10.37
N GLY A 55 16.49 -8.57 11.18
CA GLY A 55 17.80 -8.02 10.88
C GLY A 55 17.91 -6.55 11.26
N ARG A 56 19.03 -5.95 10.88
CA ARG A 56 19.35 -4.55 11.16
C ARG A 56 19.11 -3.71 9.92
N TRP A 57 18.52 -2.54 10.10
CA TRP A 57 18.13 -1.63 9.04
C TRP A 57 18.61 -0.22 9.34
N ILE A 58 19.18 0.44 8.34
CA ILE A 58 19.56 1.85 8.40
C ILE A 58 18.45 2.66 7.79
N MET A 59 17.64 3.31 8.64
CA MET A 59 16.41 3.99 8.26
C MET A 59 16.66 5.48 8.02
N ARG A 60 16.19 5.97 6.89
CA ARG A 60 16.02 7.39 6.58
C ARG A 60 14.57 7.80 6.87
N ALA A 61 14.37 9.08 7.18
CA ALA A 61 13.07 9.62 7.54
C ALA A 61 12.87 11.02 6.97
N TRP A 62 11.65 11.34 6.55
CA TRP A 62 11.27 12.65 6.02
C TRP A 62 9.87 13.00 6.51
N ALA A 63 9.69 14.19 7.09
CA ALA A 63 8.36 14.67 7.40
C ALA A 63 7.61 15.05 6.12
N GLU A 64 6.32 14.72 6.05
CA GLU A 64 5.48 15.13 4.91
C GLU A 64 5.31 16.66 4.83
N ALA A 65 5.42 17.35 5.98
CA ALA A 65 5.34 18.80 6.08
C ALA A 65 6.69 19.53 5.80
N GLY A 66 7.76 18.80 5.49
CA GLY A 66 9.08 19.37 5.16
C GLY A 66 10.05 19.54 6.33
N ASP A 67 9.64 19.22 7.57
CA ASP A 67 10.55 19.20 8.72
C ASP A 67 11.68 18.18 8.54
N SER A 68 12.88 18.56 8.98
CA SER A 68 14.02 17.64 9.06
C SER A 68 13.79 16.62 10.17
N VAL A 69 13.85 15.33 9.83
CA VAL A 69 13.70 14.22 10.78
C VAL A 69 14.98 13.38 10.74
N PRO A 70 15.64 13.11 11.88
CA PRO A 70 16.83 12.28 11.87
C PRO A 70 16.47 10.85 11.46
N GLY A 71 17.37 10.24 10.69
CA GLY A 71 17.37 8.79 10.48
C GLY A 71 17.63 8.02 11.78
N TYR A 72 17.46 6.71 11.74
CA TYR A 72 17.66 5.84 12.90
C TYR A 72 18.07 4.43 12.45
N GLU A 73 18.71 3.68 13.36
CA GLU A 73 18.87 2.24 13.18
C GLU A 73 17.62 1.53 13.72
N LEU A 74 17.11 0.55 12.98
CA LEU A 74 16.07 -0.37 13.44
C LEU A 74 16.65 -1.77 13.50
N VAL A 75 16.60 -2.41 14.67
CA VAL A 75 16.84 -3.85 14.81
C VAL A 75 15.50 -4.54 14.94
N ALA A 76 15.17 -5.39 13.97
CA ALA A 76 13.97 -6.20 13.94
C ALA A 76 14.34 -7.67 14.23
N THR A 77 13.55 -8.34 15.05
CA THR A 77 13.66 -9.79 15.27
C THR A 77 12.61 -10.52 14.44
N ALA A 78 12.71 -11.84 14.36
CA ALA A 78 11.69 -12.70 13.74
C ALA A 78 10.41 -12.84 14.58
N ASP A 79 10.36 -12.19 15.75
CA ASP A 79 9.28 -12.26 16.73
C ASP A 79 8.62 -10.88 16.92
N THR A 80 7.53 -10.85 17.70
CA THR A 80 6.82 -9.60 18.02
C THR A 80 7.50 -8.76 19.11
N VAL A 81 8.59 -9.28 19.69
CA VAL A 81 9.34 -8.71 20.81
C VAL A 81 10.83 -8.57 20.46
N GLY A 82 11.54 -7.71 21.19
CA GLY A 82 12.98 -7.52 21.00
C GLY A 82 13.36 -6.58 19.86
N TRP A 83 12.39 -5.96 19.18
CA TRP A 83 12.68 -4.91 18.21
C TRP A 83 13.13 -3.64 18.93
N THR A 84 14.11 -2.94 18.38
CA THR A 84 14.61 -1.68 18.92
C THR A 84 14.84 -0.64 17.82
N ARG A 85 14.71 0.63 18.20
CA ARG A 85 15.01 1.80 17.39
C ARG A 85 16.08 2.62 18.09
N THR A 86 17.16 2.95 17.40
CA THR A 86 18.26 3.75 17.96
C THR A 86 18.47 5.01 17.13
N PHE A 87 18.27 6.17 17.74
CA PHE A 87 18.63 7.45 17.13
C PHE A 87 20.10 7.78 17.38
N PRO A 88 20.77 8.56 16.51
CA PRO A 88 22.15 8.98 16.74
C PRO A 88 22.33 9.60 18.14
N GLY A 89 23.31 9.11 18.89
CA GLY A 89 23.64 9.61 20.23
C GLY A 89 22.61 9.29 21.33
N ARG A 90 21.62 8.42 21.09
CA ARG A 90 20.61 8.05 22.10
C ARG A 90 20.61 6.54 22.38
N SER A 91 20.14 6.18 23.57
CA SER A 91 19.89 4.78 23.93
C SER A 91 18.80 4.14 23.05
N PRO A 92 18.88 2.82 22.79
CA PRO A 92 17.85 2.12 22.05
C PRO A 92 16.47 2.22 22.71
N VAL A 93 15.45 2.50 21.91
CA VAL A 93 14.05 2.56 22.31
C VAL A 93 13.35 1.26 21.89
N PRO A 94 12.58 0.61 22.77
CA PRO A 94 11.78 -0.56 22.41
C PRO A 94 10.74 -0.25 21.34
N VAL A 95 10.60 -1.18 20.39
CA VAL A 95 9.55 -1.17 19.37
C VAL A 95 8.66 -2.39 19.59
N ARG A 96 7.35 -2.16 19.76
CA ARG A 96 6.38 -3.24 19.92
C ARG A 96 5.70 -3.52 18.59
N VAL A 97 5.69 -4.78 18.15
CA VAL A 97 4.83 -5.21 17.04
C VAL A 97 3.40 -5.34 17.56
N VAL A 98 2.47 -4.69 16.87
CA VAL A 98 1.04 -4.64 17.26
C VAL A 98 0.20 -5.55 16.37
N ALA A 99 0.54 -5.64 15.09
CA ALA A 99 -0.16 -6.50 14.13
C ALA A 99 0.75 -6.81 12.94
N VAL A 100 0.51 -7.98 12.32
CA VAL A 100 1.03 -8.35 11.00
C VAL A 100 -0.18 -8.76 10.18
N ALA A 101 -0.42 -8.10 9.05
CA ALA A 101 -1.59 -8.35 8.22
C ALA A 101 -1.29 -8.05 6.75
N GLY A 102 -1.58 -9.00 5.86
CA GLY A 102 -1.27 -8.89 4.45
C GLY A 102 0.22 -8.64 4.24
N ASP A 103 0.54 -7.50 3.63
CA ASP A 103 1.92 -7.07 3.33
C ASP A 103 2.49 -6.07 4.36
N SER A 104 1.78 -5.87 5.48
CA SER A 104 2.03 -4.78 6.40
C SER A 104 2.33 -5.25 7.82
N ILE A 105 3.31 -4.61 8.46
CA ILE A 105 3.64 -4.77 9.89
C ILE A 105 3.34 -3.45 10.59
N ILE A 106 2.54 -3.48 11.64
CA ILE A 106 2.22 -2.31 12.44
C ILE A 106 3.00 -2.34 13.74
N THR A 107 3.74 -1.28 14.04
CA THR A 107 4.51 -1.14 15.28
C THR A 107 4.16 0.12 16.08
N GLN A 108 4.51 0.11 17.36
CA GLN A 108 4.36 1.24 18.26
C GLN A 108 5.58 1.40 19.18
N SER A 109 5.89 2.65 19.51
CA SER A 109 6.91 3.03 20.50
C SER A 109 6.48 4.30 21.23
N ALA A 110 6.88 4.43 22.49
CA ALA A 110 6.77 5.66 23.27
C ALA A 110 8.15 6.03 23.85
N TYR A 111 8.56 7.29 23.70
CA TYR A 111 9.88 7.77 24.10
C TYR A 111 9.89 9.31 24.19
N GLU A 112 10.97 9.89 24.71
CA GLU A 112 11.20 11.33 24.65
C GLU A 112 11.53 11.77 23.21
N SER A 113 10.85 12.80 22.71
CA SER A 113 11.02 13.26 21.34
C SER A 113 12.45 13.69 21.03
N VAL A 114 12.95 13.24 19.88
CA VAL A 114 14.24 13.67 19.32
C VAL A 114 14.17 15.02 18.61
N LEU A 115 12.95 15.51 18.32
CA LEU A 115 12.72 16.78 17.64
C LEU A 115 12.31 17.91 18.60
N ARG A 116 11.88 17.55 19.82
CA ARG A 116 11.25 18.44 20.79
C ARG A 116 11.69 18.03 22.19
N GLU A 117 12.71 18.71 22.71
CA GLU A 117 13.29 18.40 24.02
C GLU A 117 12.22 18.38 25.12
N GLY A 118 12.30 17.38 26.00
CA GLY A 118 11.36 17.25 27.13
C GLY A 118 9.93 16.86 26.76
N VAL A 119 9.61 16.68 25.48
CA VAL A 119 8.24 16.33 25.03
C VAL A 119 8.13 14.83 24.76
N PRO A 120 7.31 14.07 25.49
CA PRO A 120 7.04 12.68 25.18
C PRO A 120 6.32 12.54 23.82
N VAL A 121 6.68 11.51 23.07
CA VAL A 121 6.05 11.17 21.80
C VAL A 121 5.64 9.69 21.78
N THR A 122 4.47 9.42 21.22
CA THR A 122 4.06 8.07 20.85
C THR A 122 4.01 7.96 19.33
N THR A 123 4.64 6.93 18.78
CA THR A 123 4.66 6.68 17.35
C THR A 123 3.88 5.41 17.01
N ARG A 124 3.18 5.45 15.88
CA ARG A 124 2.62 4.26 15.23
C ARG A 124 3.14 4.20 13.80
N THR A 125 3.81 3.12 13.45
CA THR A 125 4.40 2.94 12.12
C THR A 125 3.76 1.76 11.42
N VAL A 126 3.51 1.91 10.12
CA VAL A 126 3.16 0.80 9.22
C VAL A 126 4.34 0.59 8.29
N TYR A 127 4.98 -0.58 8.40
CA TYR A 127 6.06 -1.00 7.52
C TYR A 127 5.57 -1.96 6.45
N ARG A 128 6.22 -1.91 5.28
CA ARG A 128 6.11 -2.90 4.21
C ARG A 128 7.51 -3.20 3.69
N LEU A 129 7.72 -4.43 3.24
CA LEU A 129 8.92 -4.81 2.50
C LEU A 129 8.65 -4.64 1.00
N ARG A 130 9.46 -3.83 0.31
CA ARG A 130 9.34 -3.52 -1.12
C ARG A 130 10.72 -3.50 -1.75
N ASP A 131 10.94 -4.31 -2.77
CA ASP A 131 12.22 -4.37 -3.50
C ASP A 131 13.44 -4.52 -2.57
N GLY A 132 13.30 -5.34 -1.51
CA GLY A 132 14.34 -5.54 -0.51
C GLY A 132 14.52 -4.41 0.52
N ARG A 133 13.76 -3.32 0.40
CA ARG A 133 13.78 -2.17 1.32
C ARG A 133 12.60 -2.16 2.28
N LEU A 134 12.85 -1.72 3.51
CA LEU A 134 11.81 -1.56 4.51
C LEU A 134 11.24 -0.14 4.41
N VAL A 135 10.08 0.00 3.75
CA VAL A 135 9.41 1.29 3.60
C VAL A 135 8.35 1.46 4.68
N GLY A 136 8.18 2.68 5.20
CA GLY A 136 7.29 2.94 6.31
C GLY A 136 6.52 4.24 6.22
N THR A 137 5.35 4.27 6.86
CA THR A 137 4.62 5.50 7.17
C THR A 137 4.38 5.55 8.66
N LEU A 138 4.83 6.63 9.29
CA LEU A 138 4.82 6.83 10.74
C LEU A 138 3.94 8.02 11.07
N VAL A 139 3.10 7.87 12.10
CA VAL A 139 2.40 8.97 12.76
C VAL A 139 2.98 9.14 14.16
N ALA A 140 3.60 10.29 14.40
CA ALA A 140 4.06 10.73 15.72
C ALA A 140 2.97 11.59 16.36
N ARG A 141 2.62 11.28 17.60
CA ARG A 141 1.73 12.07 18.45
C ARG A 141 2.52 12.57 19.64
N TYR A 142 2.70 13.87 19.71
CA TYR A 142 3.40 14.55 20.80
C TYR A 142 2.41 14.86 21.92
N GLN A 143 2.85 14.65 23.15
CA GLN A 143 2.08 15.02 24.34
C GLN A 143 2.27 16.52 24.60
N THR A 144 1.56 17.35 23.83
CA THR A 144 1.53 18.81 23.96
C THR A 144 0.11 19.34 23.80
N THR A 145 -0.11 20.61 24.11
CA THR A 145 -1.41 21.29 23.96
C THR A 145 -1.51 22.14 22.69
N GLY A 146 -0.46 22.22 21.87
CA GLY A 146 -0.40 23.05 20.67
C GLY A 146 -0.97 22.38 19.41
N PRO A 147 -1.19 23.17 18.33
CA PRO A 147 -1.76 22.66 17.08
C PRO A 147 -0.88 21.61 16.38
N ASP A 148 0.44 21.65 16.58
CA ASP A 148 1.40 20.74 15.92
C ASP A 148 1.62 19.42 16.68
N SER A 149 0.59 18.92 17.35
CA SER A 149 0.66 17.69 18.16
C SER A 149 0.83 16.40 17.33
N VAL A 150 0.66 16.47 16.00
CA VAL A 150 0.78 15.31 15.10
C VAL A 150 1.75 15.60 13.97
N LEU A 151 2.71 14.70 13.77
CA LEU A 151 3.63 14.72 12.65
C LEU A 151 3.52 13.42 11.85
N ARG A 152 3.46 13.53 10.52
CA ARG A 152 3.47 12.39 9.59
C ARG A 152 4.85 12.29 8.94
N ILE A 153 5.41 11.08 8.94
CA ILE A 153 6.77 10.81 8.52
C ILE A 153 6.76 9.63 7.55
N ARG A 154 7.49 9.76 6.45
CA ARG A 154 7.85 8.64 5.57
C ARG A 154 9.21 8.11 5.99
N THR A 155 9.38 6.79 5.94
CA THR A 155 10.66 6.16 6.23
C THR A 155 11.02 5.15 5.16
N GLU A 156 12.31 4.96 4.96
CA GLU A 156 12.86 3.95 4.06
C GLU A 156 14.17 3.44 4.64
N GLY A 157 14.31 2.12 4.69
CA GLY A 157 15.49 1.46 5.24
C GLY A 157 16.14 0.53 4.25
N ASP A 158 17.47 0.59 4.21
CA ASP A 158 18.30 -0.47 3.64
C ASP A 158 18.75 -1.41 4.74
N ARG A 159 18.80 -2.70 4.42
CA ARG A 159 19.35 -3.69 5.32
C ARG A 159 20.84 -3.39 5.51
N ALA A 160 21.29 -3.35 6.76
CA ALA A 160 22.70 -3.25 7.06
C ALA A 160 23.43 -4.51 6.54
N PRO A 161 24.68 -4.39 6.08
CA PRO A 161 25.49 -5.53 5.68
C PRO A 161 25.71 -6.52 6.84
#